data_AF-A0A7Y3NJT7-F1
#
_entry.id   AF-A0A7Y3NJT7-F1
#
_cell.length_a   1.000
_cell.length_b   1.000
_cell.length_c   1.000
_cell.angle_alpha   90.00
_cell.angle_beta   90.00
_cell.angle_gamma   90.00
#
_symmetry.space_group_name_H-M   'P 1'
#
loop_
_entity.id
_entity.type
_entity.pdbx_description
1 polymer ?
#
loop_
_entity_poly.entity_id
_entity_poly.type
_entity_poly.pdbx_seq_one_letter_code
_entity_poly.pdbx_strand_id
1 'polypeptide(L)'
;MQHPNNTRIDAGLLGKIVLARFLELPLRAVDRLVTQVESAAGFTALRPWVTVGRLEGAQVVQDVVDPHQTQASPILGEVRDMKNLYPGTGAGRGLMFLYHRDSYAREYRFDEEGVNHMMSKPDFPAELAGVLRKLRLINTRNRLTHALMRAVLASQAAYLRSGQPLALLPLTQAEISARLRSESNLVVVADPGRISRLVRVLSIALPNGETMPLGGLFPKPRQVYCHFVDHVIKREKTWMLQGVLWEPLTDEAIAAILEREYGIRLLRRTVANIRHDLAIPDCRNRGQRMNYLAATEGFSALVPLTPQALRTAVPAQPGVYEIRAALGSSVAETKGGWLEKSAPPGPHSIVYIGSSGDLRKRLGDHLRGNSDNVLLYNHLADGAARVRFRLVSEGWRWAERDLYRVFCATFGTPPLCNRMSP
;
A
#
# COMPACT_ATOMS: atom_id res chain seq x y z
N MET A 1 -45.82 -24.32 17.66
CA MET A 1 -44.83 -23.29 17.26
C MET A 1 -43.60 -24.00 16.74
N GLN A 2 -43.44 -24.07 15.41
CA GLN A 2 -42.28 -24.72 14.78
C GLN A 2 -41.16 -23.68 14.65
N HIS A 3 -40.00 -23.98 15.23
CA HIS A 3 -38.77 -23.22 15.01
C HIS A 3 -38.23 -23.52 13.61
N PRO A 4 -37.92 -22.51 12.77
CA PRO A 4 -37.25 -22.73 11.50
C PRO A 4 -35.73 -22.68 11.74
N ASN A 5 -35.01 -23.79 11.57
CA ASN A 5 -33.54 -23.77 11.59
C ASN A 5 -32.94 -24.94 10.80
N ASN A 6 -32.47 -24.67 9.58
CA ASN A 6 -31.10 -24.92 9.10
C ASN A 6 -31.10 -24.83 7.56
N THR A 7 -30.90 -23.63 7.01
CA THR A 7 -30.56 -23.47 5.60
C THR A 7 -29.15 -24.02 5.38
N ARG A 8 -29.07 -25.26 4.87
CA ARG A 8 -27.81 -25.87 4.38
C ARG A 8 -27.17 -24.88 3.39
N ILE A 9 -25.99 -24.38 3.71
CA ILE A 9 -25.19 -23.53 2.82
C ILE A 9 -24.90 -24.33 1.55
N ASP A 10 -25.20 -23.73 0.39
CA ASP A 10 -24.88 -24.30 -0.92
C ASP A 10 -23.38 -24.65 -1.05
N ALA A 11 -23.07 -25.81 -1.63
CA ALA A 11 -21.69 -26.31 -1.72
C ALA A 11 -20.78 -25.39 -2.56
N GLY A 12 -21.34 -24.75 -3.61
CA GLY A 12 -20.63 -23.78 -4.41
C GLY A 12 -20.30 -22.50 -3.63
N LEU A 13 -21.24 -22.02 -2.82
CA LEU A 13 -21.02 -20.90 -1.91
C LEU A 13 -19.97 -21.22 -0.84
N LEU A 14 -20.01 -22.41 -0.24
CA LEU A 14 -19.01 -22.86 0.72
C LEU A 14 -17.61 -22.90 0.09
N GLY A 15 -17.47 -23.42 -1.12
CA GLY A 15 -16.21 -23.43 -1.87
C GLY A 15 -15.64 -22.02 -2.10
N LYS A 16 -16.49 -21.05 -2.45
CA LYS A 16 -16.09 -19.63 -2.60
C LYS A 16 -15.60 -19.04 -1.27
N ILE A 17 -16.26 -19.34 -0.16
CA ILE A 17 -15.87 -18.87 1.19
C ILE A 17 -14.53 -19.47 1.60
N VAL A 18 -14.34 -20.78 1.39
CA VAL A 18 -13.08 -21.47 1.72
C VAL A 18 -11.93 -20.88 0.91
N LEU A 19 -12.10 -20.68 -0.40
CA LEU A 19 -11.08 -20.06 -1.23
C LEU A 19 -10.79 -18.62 -0.80
N ALA A 20 -11.82 -17.81 -0.53
CA ALA A 20 -11.66 -16.45 -0.05
C ALA A 20 -10.78 -16.37 1.20
N ARG A 21 -11.08 -17.18 2.21
CA ARG A 21 -10.28 -17.27 3.44
C ARG A 21 -8.85 -17.76 3.16
N PHE A 22 -8.69 -18.69 2.23
CA PHE A 22 -7.37 -19.20 1.85
C PHE A 22 -6.49 -18.15 1.17
N LEU A 23 -7.07 -17.28 0.32
CA LEU A 23 -6.32 -16.20 -0.34
C LEU A 23 -5.78 -15.17 0.66
N GLU A 24 -6.50 -14.94 1.77
CA GLU A 24 -6.13 -14.01 2.84
C GLU A 24 -5.10 -14.60 3.82
N LEU A 25 -4.70 -15.87 3.67
CA LEU A 25 -3.71 -16.46 4.56
C LEU A 25 -2.36 -15.75 4.44
N PRO A 26 -1.69 -15.43 5.58
CA PRO A 26 -0.33 -14.92 5.57
C PRO A 26 0.64 -15.90 4.89
N LEU A 27 1.70 -15.37 4.29
CA LEU A 27 2.72 -16.15 3.58
C LEU A 27 3.32 -17.30 4.41
N ARG A 28 3.59 -17.05 5.70
CA ARG A 28 4.08 -18.08 6.63
C ARG A 28 3.07 -19.20 6.86
N ALA A 29 1.77 -18.90 6.89
CA ALA A 29 0.73 -19.89 7.09
C ALA A 29 0.60 -20.80 5.85
N VAL A 30 0.69 -20.22 4.66
CA VAL A 30 0.64 -21.00 3.41
C VAL A 30 1.89 -21.87 3.25
N ASP A 31 3.07 -21.34 3.55
CA ASP A 31 4.32 -22.10 3.53
C ASP A 31 4.24 -23.33 4.47
N ARG A 32 3.82 -23.13 5.73
CA ARG A 32 3.58 -24.24 6.66
C ARG A 32 2.55 -25.25 6.15
N LEU A 33 1.47 -24.77 5.54
CA LEU A 33 0.43 -25.64 5.00
C LEU A 33 0.96 -26.47 3.83
N VAL A 34 1.78 -25.90 2.96
CA VAL A 34 2.46 -26.63 1.88
C VAL A 34 3.36 -27.72 2.47
N THR A 35 4.24 -27.38 3.42
CA THR A 35 5.11 -28.36 4.08
C THR A 35 4.33 -29.47 4.78
N GLN A 36 3.25 -29.12 5.49
CA GLN A 36 2.39 -30.10 6.17
C GLN A 36 1.67 -31.03 5.19
N VAL A 37 1.19 -30.49 4.07
CA VAL A 37 0.51 -31.28 3.05
C VAL A 37 1.50 -32.23 2.36
N GLU A 38 2.67 -31.74 1.97
CA GLU A 38 3.68 -32.56 1.28
C GLU A 38 4.31 -33.64 2.18
N SER A 39 4.31 -33.44 3.50
CA SER A 39 4.80 -34.44 4.48
C SER A 39 3.74 -35.46 4.91
N ALA A 40 2.47 -35.27 4.56
CA ALA A 40 1.41 -36.19 4.95
C ALA A 40 1.47 -37.52 4.17
N ALA A 41 1.18 -38.63 4.84
CA ALA A 41 1.09 -39.95 4.20
C ALA A 41 0.11 -39.96 3.01
N GLY A 42 -1.00 -39.22 3.14
CA GLY A 42 -1.99 -39.08 2.07
C GLY A 42 -1.45 -38.40 0.81
N PHE A 43 -0.46 -37.51 0.91
CA PHE A 43 0.18 -36.93 -0.27
C PHE A 43 1.07 -37.94 -0.99
N THR A 44 1.80 -38.77 -0.22
CA THR A 44 2.61 -39.86 -0.80
C THR A 44 1.72 -40.84 -1.57
N ALA A 45 0.55 -41.17 -1.04
CA ALA A 45 -0.43 -42.03 -1.70
C ALA A 45 -0.99 -41.45 -3.02
N LEU A 46 -0.97 -40.13 -3.17
CA LEU A 46 -1.48 -39.44 -4.37
C LEU A 46 -0.45 -39.26 -5.49
N ARG A 47 0.83 -39.61 -5.27
CA ARG A 47 1.90 -39.45 -6.26
C ARG A 47 1.62 -40.05 -7.65
N PRO A 48 0.90 -41.18 -7.80
CA PRO A 48 0.57 -41.70 -9.13
C PRO A 48 -0.28 -40.74 -9.98
N TRP A 49 -1.06 -39.86 -9.34
CA TRP A 49 -1.99 -38.94 -10.01
C TRP A 49 -1.64 -37.47 -9.84
N VAL A 50 -0.66 -37.15 -9.00
CA VAL A 50 -0.26 -35.78 -8.68
C VAL A 50 1.23 -35.64 -8.91
N THR A 51 1.60 -34.81 -9.87
CA THR A 51 3.00 -34.44 -10.11
C THR A 51 3.28 -33.07 -9.50
N VAL A 52 4.44 -32.96 -8.85
CA VAL A 52 4.91 -31.71 -8.25
C VAL A 52 5.80 -31.00 -9.25
N GLY A 53 5.49 -29.75 -9.51
CA GLY A 53 6.27 -28.89 -10.39
C GLY A 53 6.30 -27.46 -9.87
N ARG A 54 6.69 -26.57 -10.79
CA ARG A 54 6.74 -25.14 -10.57
C ARG A 54 5.91 -24.45 -11.64
N LEU A 55 5.32 -23.32 -11.28
CA LEU A 55 4.65 -22.43 -12.22
C LEU A 55 5.61 -22.02 -13.32
N GLU A 56 5.11 -22.02 -14.56
CA GLU A 56 5.89 -21.68 -15.74
C GLU A 56 6.51 -20.28 -15.63
N GLY A 57 7.83 -20.18 -15.80
CA GLY A 57 8.57 -18.93 -15.70
C GLY A 57 8.76 -18.39 -14.28
N ALA A 58 8.30 -19.08 -13.24
CA ALA A 58 8.59 -18.71 -11.85
C ALA A 58 10.01 -19.11 -11.46
N GLN A 59 10.71 -18.20 -10.78
CA GLN A 59 12.07 -18.43 -10.25
C GLN A 59 12.10 -18.18 -8.75
N VAL A 60 13.02 -18.84 -8.04
CA VAL A 60 13.19 -18.72 -6.59
C VAL A 60 14.58 -18.18 -6.28
N VAL A 61 14.74 -17.36 -5.25
CA VAL A 61 16.03 -16.69 -4.93
C VAL A 61 17.20 -17.67 -4.77
N GLN A 62 16.95 -18.89 -4.30
CA GLN A 62 17.97 -19.95 -4.18
C GLN A 62 18.59 -20.35 -5.53
N ASP A 63 17.90 -20.11 -6.65
CA ASP A 63 18.40 -20.40 -7.98
C ASP A 63 19.46 -19.37 -8.46
N VAL A 64 19.69 -18.29 -7.71
CA VAL A 64 20.38 -17.09 -8.23
C VAL A 64 21.62 -16.63 -7.44
N VAL A 65 21.75 -16.76 -6.10
CA VAL A 65 23.00 -16.61 -5.29
C VAL A 65 22.77 -16.92 -3.79
N ASP A 66 23.73 -17.63 -3.17
CA ASP A 66 24.05 -17.95 -1.75
C ASP A 66 22.97 -18.42 -0.73
N PRO A 67 23.17 -19.55 0.00
CA PRO A 67 22.13 -20.22 0.81
C PRO A 67 21.91 -19.66 2.23
N HIS A 68 22.53 -18.55 2.63
CA HIS A 68 22.55 -18.12 4.02
C HIS A 68 21.64 -16.92 4.31
N GLN A 69 20.31 -17.11 4.28
CA GLN A 69 19.36 -16.26 5.03
C GLN A 69 17.90 -16.76 5.00
N THR A 70 17.66 -18.01 5.42
CA THR A 70 16.29 -18.57 5.48
C THR A 70 15.58 -18.22 6.79
N GLN A 71 15.53 -16.93 7.16
CA GLN A 71 14.52 -16.48 8.12
C GLN A 71 13.18 -16.25 7.41
N ALA A 72 12.07 -16.49 8.11
CA ALA A 72 10.73 -16.39 7.56
C ALA A 72 10.38 -14.93 7.21
N SER A 73 10.82 -14.46 6.05
CA SER A 73 10.53 -13.11 5.56
C SER A 73 9.02 -12.98 5.30
N PRO A 74 8.38 -11.87 5.75
CA PRO A 74 6.98 -11.57 5.42
C PRO A 74 6.79 -11.12 3.96
N ILE A 75 7.84 -11.22 3.15
CA ILE A 75 7.93 -10.75 1.77
C ILE A 75 7.75 -11.95 0.83
N LEU A 76 6.88 -11.81 -0.17
CA LEU A 76 6.56 -12.85 -1.16
C LEU A 76 7.78 -13.21 -2.01
N GLY A 77 8.53 -12.17 -2.39
CA GLY A 77 9.63 -12.24 -3.33
C GLY A 77 10.16 -10.85 -3.63
N GLU A 78 11.16 -10.79 -4.50
CA GLU A 78 11.85 -9.57 -4.88
C GLU A 78 11.81 -9.34 -6.39
N VAL A 79 11.77 -8.07 -6.77
CA VAL A 79 11.85 -7.64 -8.16
C VAL A 79 13.32 -7.39 -8.50
N ARG A 80 13.81 -7.99 -9.58
CA ARG A 80 15.14 -7.72 -10.13
C ARG A 80 15.05 -7.24 -11.57
N ASP A 81 15.97 -6.36 -11.96
CA ASP A 81 16.20 -6.02 -13.37
C ASP A 81 17.17 -7.04 -13.98
N MET A 82 16.78 -7.68 -15.09
CA MET A 82 17.62 -8.69 -15.74
C MET A 82 18.96 -8.14 -16.23
N LYS A 83 19.05 -6.83 -16.51
CA LYS A 83 20.33 -6.20 -16.87
C LYS A 83 21.37 -6.32 -15.75
N ASN A 84 20.94 -6.30 -14.50
CA ASN A 84 21.82 -6.34 -13.34
C ASN A 84 22.27 -7.77 -13.00
N LEU A 85 21.57 -8.78 -13.52
CA LEU A 85 21.86 -10.20 -13.28
C LEU A 85 22.88 -10.76 -14.28
N TYR A 86 22.85 -10.29 -15.53
CA TYR A 86 23.77 -10.75 -16.59
C TYR A 86 24.39 -9.57 -17.34
N PRO A 87 25.32 -8.82 -16.73
CA PRO A 87 25.98 -7.71 -17.38
C PRO A 87 26.69 -8.19 -18.65
N GLY A 88 26.43 -7.53 -19.79
CA GLY A 88 27.10 -7.79 -21.06
C GLY A 88 26.45 -8.85 -21.95
N THR A 89 25.47 -9.61 -21.47
CA THR A 89 24.59 -10.38 -22.35
C THR A 89 23.50 -9.44 -22.86
N GLY A 90 23.22 -9.40 -24.15
CA GLY A 90 22.10 -8.64 -24.72
C GLY A 90 20.71 -9.11 -24.27
N ALA A 91 20.62 -9.85 -23.16
CA ALA A 91 19.41 -10.41 -22.58
C ALA A 91 18.44 -9.29 -22.19
N GLY A 92 17.18 -9.49 -22.58
CA GLY A 92 16.16 -8.45 -22.74
C GLY A 92 15.96 -7.52 -21.56
N ARG A 93 15.49 -6.29 -21.87
CA ARG A 93 15.06 -5.23 -20.95
C ARG A 93 13.84 -5.65 -20.10
N GLY A 94 13.92 -6.74 -19.35
CA GLY A 94 12.83 -7.32 -18.58
C GLY A 94 13.03 -7.15 -17.08
N LEU A 95 11.93 -6.92 -16.36
CA LEU A 95 11.88 -7.13 -14.92
C LEU A 95 11.51 -8.59 -14.65
N MET A 96 12.10 -9.16 -13.61
CA MET A 96 11.84 -10.51 -13.16
C MET A 96 11.44 -10.51 -11.69
N PHE A 97 10.54 -11.42 -11.32
CA PHE A 97 10.15 -11.62 -9.93
C PHE A 97 10.73 -12.94 -9.42
N LEU A 98 11.50 -12.87 -8.34
CA LEU A 98 12.08 -14.03 -7.66
C LEU A 98 11.31 -14.29 -6.37
N TYR A 99 10.68 -15.45 -6.27
CA TYR A 99 10.02 -15.87 -5.03
C TYR A 99 11.06 -16.19 -3.96
N HIS A 100 10.78 -15.83 -2.71
CA HIS A 100 11.67 -16.18 -1.60
C HIS A 100 11.57 -17.66 -1.19
N ARG A 101 10.50 -18.35 -1.59
CA ARG A 101 10.24 -19.75 -1.23
C ARG A 101 9.57 -20.52 -2.35
N ASP A 102 9.96 -21.79 -2.53
CA ASP A 102 9.33 -22.69 -3.49
C ASP A 102 7.83 -22.87 -3.24
N SER A 103 7.37 -22.80 -2.00
CA SER A 103 5.95 -22.93 -1.64
C SER A 103 5.05 -21.94 -2.39
N TYR A 104 5.58 -20.77 -2.78
CA TYR A 104 4.84 -19.72 -3.48
C TYR A 104 4.89 -19.87 -4.99
N ALA A 105 5.85 -20.62 -5.51
CA ALA A 105 6.03 -20.94 -6.93
C ALA A 105 5.54 -22.36 -7.29
N ARG A 106 5.19 -23.17 -6.29
CA ARG A 106 4.77 -24.57 -6.45
C ARG A 106 3.51 -24.69 -7.30
N GLU A 107 3.49 -25.71 -8.16
CA GLU A 107 2.32 -26.15 -8.91
C GLU A 107 2.16 -27.67 -8.78
N TYR A 108 0.95 -28.12 -8.49
CA TYR A 108 0.58 -29.53 -8.49
C TYR A 108 -0.23 -29.83 -9.74
N ARG A 109 0.23 -30.74 -10.61
CA ARG A 109 -0.53 -31.11 -11.82
C ARG A 109 -1.25 -32.42 -11.55
N PHE A 110 -2.55 -32.42 -11.80
CA PHE A 110 -3.43 -33.55 -11.55
C PHE A 110 -3.68 -34.28 -12.87
N ASP A 111 -3.55 -35.60 -12.84
CA ASP A 111 -4.25 -36.47 -13.78
C ASP A 111 -5.73 -36.45 -13.40
N GLU A 112 -6.50 -35.55 -14.01
CA GLU A 112 -7.91 -35.36 -13.65
C GLU A 112 -8.75 -36.61 -13.94
N GLU A 113 -8.42 -37.41 -14.95
CA GLU A 113 -9.14 -38.65 -15.24
C GLU A 113 -8.91 -39.69 -14.15
N GLY A 114 -7.65 -39.93 -13.77
CA GLY A 114 -7.30 -40.84 -12.70
C GLY A 114 -7.82 -40.38 -11.33
N VAL A 115 -7.75 -39.08 -11.04
CA VAL A 115 -8.32 -38.50 -9.81
C VAL A 115 -9.84 -38.69 -9.76
N ASN A 116 -10.55 -38.41 -10.86
CA ASN A 116 -12.01 -38.55 -10.90
C ASN A 116 -12.44 -40.01 -10.78
N HIS A 117 -11.74 -40.94 -11.44
CA HIS A 117 -11.99 -42.38 -11.31
C HIS A 117 -11.73 -42.91 -9.89
N MET A 118 -10.73 -42.38 -9.20
CA MET A 118 -10.45 -42.73 -7.81
C MET A 118 -11.52 -42.16 -6.87
N MET A 119 -11.94 -40.91 -7.08
CA MET A 119 -12.94 -40.24 -6.24
C MET A 119 -14.36 -40.79 -6.41
N SER A 120 -14.67 -41.49 -7.51
CA SER A 120 -15.96 -42.14 -7.72
C SER A 120 -16.11 -43.44 -6.94
N LYS A 121 -15.04 -43.98 -6.35
CA LYS A 121 -15.08 -45.18 -5.52
C LYS A 121 -15.77 -44.85 -4.17
N PRO A 122 -16.75 -45.65 -3.72
CA PRO A 122 -17.51 -45.38 -2.51
C PRO A 122 -16.65 -45.35 -1.24
N ASP A 123 -15.54 -46.11 -1.22
CA ASP A 123 -14.60 -46.19 -0.10
C ASP A 123 -13.43 -45.20 -0.21
N PHE A 124 -13.56 -44.13 -1.00
CA PHE A 124 -12.46 -43.18 -1.16
C PHE A 124 -12.12 -42.48 0.17
N PRO A 125 -10.88 -42.60 0.67
CA PRO A 125 -10.54 -42.07 1.99
C PRO A 125 -10.73 -40.56 2.10
N ALA A 126 -11.48 -40.12 3.12
CA ALA A 126 -11.77 -38.71 3.37
C ALA A 126 -10.50 -37.86 3.56
N GLU A 127 -9.43 -38.46 4.08
CA GLU A 127 -8.11 -37.83 4.23
C GLU A 127 -7.49 -37.45 2.88
N LEU A 128 -7.53 -38.36 1.90
CA LEU A 128 -7.01 -38.13 0.54
C LEU A 128 -7.83 -37.05 -0.17
N ALA A 129 -9.15 -37.07 -0.02
CA ALA A 129 -10.02 -35.99 -0.50
C ALA A 129 -9.64 -34.63 0.12
N GLY A 130 -9.31 -34.63 1.42
CA GLY A 130 -8.83 -33.45 2.13
C GLY A 130 -7.50 -32.91 1.59
N VAL A 131 -6.54 -33.79 1.30
CA VAL A 131 -5.25 -33.43 0.69
C VAL A 131 -5.46 -32.83 -0.70
N LEU A 132 -6.24 -33.48 -1.57
CA LEU A 132 -6.54 -32.97 -2.91
C LEU A 132 -7.16 -31.57 -2.89
N ARG A 133 -8.12 -31.33 -1.99
CA ARG A 133 -8.72 -30.00 -1.82
C ARG A 133 -7.68 -28.94 -1.43
N LYS A 134 -6.77 -29.26 -0.50
CA LYS A 134 -5.70 -28.33 -0.08
C LYS A 134 -4.75 -28.04 -1.24
N LEU A 135 -4.34 -29.05 -2.01
CA LEU A 135 -3.48 -28.87 -3.19
C LEU A 135 -4.13 -27.97 -4.25
N ARG A 136 -5.42 -28.17 -4.54
CA ARG A 136 -6.18 -27.30 -5.45
C ARG A 136 -6.27 -25.86 -4.96
N LEU A 137 -6.43 -25.63 -3.65
CA LEU A 137 -6.40 -24.29 -3.06
C LEU A 137 -5.02 -23.62 -3.19
N ILE A 138 -3.94 -24.38 -2.92
CA ILE A 138 -2.56 -23.89 -3.10
C ILE A 138 -2.34 -23.48 -4.56
N ASN A 139 -2.67 -24.35 -5.52
CA ASN A 139 -2.57 -24.04 -6.95
C ASN A 139 -3.33 -22.77 -7.31
N THR A 140 -4.56 -22.66 -6.84
CA THR A 140 -5.42 -21.50 -7.15
C THR A 140 -4.77 -20.21 -6.67
N ARG A 141 -4.26 -20.19 -5.43
CA ARG A 141 -3.56 -19.04 -4.85
C ARG A 141 -2.27 -18.73 -5.60
N ASN A 142 -1.43 -19.73 -5.86
CA ASN A 142 -0.13 -19.55 -6.50
C ASN A 142 -0.28 -19.09 -7.95
N ARG A 143 -1.15 -19.73 -8.74
CA ARG A 143 -1.45 -19.33 -10.13
C ARG A 143 -1.96 -17.90 -10.21
N LEU A 144 -2.94 -17.54 -9.37
CA LEU A 144 -3.49 -16.18 -9.34
C LEU A 144 -2.43 -15.15 -8.93
N THR A 145 -1.64 -15.45 -7.89
CA THR A 145 -0.56 -14.58 -7.42
C THR A 145 0.50 -14.39 -8.51
N HIS A 146 0.90 -15.46 -9.19
CA HIS A 146 1.91 -15.41 -10.24
C HIS A 146 1.44 -14.63 -11.47
N ALA A 147 0.21 -14.89 -11.93
CA ALA A 147 -0.38 -14.12 -13.03
C ALA A 147 -0.50 -12.63 -12.66
N LEU A 148 -0.94 -12.32 -11.45
CA LEU A 148 -1.00 -10.95 -10.93
C LEU A 148 0.38 -10.29 -10.93
N MET A 149 1.41 -10.96 -10.41
CA MET A 149 2.76 -10.42 -10.36
C MET A 149 3.31 -10.13 -11.76
N ARG A 150 3.14 -11.06 -12.72
CA ARG A 150 3.57 -10.83 -14.11
C ARG A 150 2.87 -9.61 -14.72
N ALA A 151 1.56 -9.50 -14.55
CA ALA A 151 0.79 -8.38 -15.07
C ALA A 151 1.17 -7.05 -14.41
N VAL A 152 1.42 -7.04 -13.09
CA VAL A 152 1.90 -5.86 -12.36
C VAL A 152 3.30 -5.45 -12.81
N LEU A 153 4.23 -6.39 -12.94
CA LEU A 153 5.59 -6.11 -13.42
C LEU A 153 5.56 -5.46 -14.81
N ALA A 154 4.69 -5.95 -15.70
CA ALA A 154 4.52 -5.38 -17.03
C ALA A 154 3.91 -3.96 -16.97
N SER A 155 2.84 -3.77 -16.18
CA SER A 155 2.16 -2.48 -16.06
C SER A 155 3.00 -1.40 -15.39
N GLN A 156 3.74 -1.73 -14.33
CA GLN A 156 4.48 -0.75 -13.50
C GLN A 156 5.99 -0.76 -13.78
N ALA A 157 6.40 -1.22 -14.97
CA ALA A 157 7.81 -1.49 -15.25
C ALA A 157 8.72 -0.24 -15.17
N ALA A 158 8.20 0.93 -15.54
CA ALA A 158 8.96 2.18 -15.47
C ALA A 158 9.19 2.63 -14.03
N TYR A 159 8.14 2.55 -13.19
CA TYR A 159 8.23 2.81 -11.76
C TYR A 159 9.18 1.86 -11.06
N LEU A 160 9.02 0.55 -11.26
CA LEU A 160 9.81 -0.46 -10.57
C LEU A 160 11.31 -0.36 -10.87
N ARG A 161 11.69 0.13 -12.06
CA ARG A 161 13.10 0.38 -12.40
C ARG A 161 13.66 1.66 -11.81
N SER A 162 12.86 2.72 -11.82
CA SER A 162 13.35 4.07 -11.48
C SER A 162 13.14 4.44 -10.01
N GLY A 163 12.18 3.82 -9.33
CA GLY A 163 11.66 4.25 -8.03
C GLY A 163 10.94 5.60 -8.05
N GLN A 164 10.82 6.25 -9.21
CA GLN A 164 10.33 7.62 -9.32
C GLN A 164 8.80 7.66 -9.30
N PRO A 165 8.15 8.42 -8.38
CA PRO A 165 6.69 8.49 -8.30
C PRO A 165 5.99 8.92 -9.61
N LEU A 166 6.66 9.71 -10.45
CA LEU A 166 6.11 10.16 -11.74
C LEU A 166 6.07 9.06 -12.81
N ALA A 167 6.81 7.97 -12.61
CA ALA A 167 6.79 6.81 -13.51
C ALA A 167 5.72 5.78 -13.12
N LEU A 168 4.98 6.03 -12.03
CA LEU A 168 3.91 5.16 -11.55
C LEU A 168 2.63 5.41 -12.35
N LEU A 169 2.09 4.36 -12.94
CA LEU A 169 0.87 4.44 -13.75
C LEU A 169 -0.38 4.18 -12.91
N PRO A 170 -1.52 4.83 -13.21
CA PRO A 170 -2.80 4.44 -12.64
C PRO A 170 -3.08 2.97 -12.97
N LEU A 171 -3.40 2.18 -11.95
CA LEU A 171 -3.73 0.77 -12.13
C LEU A 171 -4.65 0.32 -11.02
N THR A 172 -5.95 0.28 -11.27
CA THR A 172 -6.92 -0.23 -10.31
C THR A 172 -6.93 -1.75 -10.30
N GLN A 173 -7.38 -2.33 -9.18
CA GLN A 173 -7.59 -3.77 -9.09
C GLN A 173 -8.69 -4.29 -10.06
N ALA A 174 -9.61 -3.41 -10.48
CA ALA A 174 -10.62 -3.74 -11.48
C ALA A 174 -10.01 -3.83 -12.89
N GLU A 175 -9.13 -2.88 -13.25
CA GLU A 175 -8.41 -2.90 -14.53
C GLU A 175 -7.50 -4.11 -14.65
N ILE A 176 -6.70 -4.43 -13.61
CA ILE A 176 -5.85 -5.63 -13.64
C ILE A 176 -6.69 -6.91 -13.67
N SER A 177 -7.86 -6.94 -13.00
CA SER A 177 -8.80 -8.07 -13.07
C SER A 177 -9.34 -8.27 -14.48
N ALA A 178 -9.73 -7.19 -15.16
CA ALA A 178 -10.20 -7.25 -16.54
C ALA A 178 -9.08 -7.74 -17.46
N ARG A 179 -7.87 -7.20 -17.30
CA ARG A 179 -6.66 -7.59 -18.04
C ARG A 179 -6.32 -9.07 -17.85
N LEU A 180 -6.31 -9.56 -16.61
CA LEU A 180 -6.07 -10.97 -16.33
C LEU A 180 -7.12 -11.86 -16.99
N ARG A 181 -8.40 -11.46 -17.00
CA ARG A 181 -9.45 -12.23 -17.67
C ARG A 181 -9.32 -12.24 -19.20
N SER A 182 -8.74 -11.21 -19.81
CA SER A 182 -8.59 -11.12 -21.28
C SER A 182 -7.28 -11.73 -21.79
N GLU A 183 -6.18 -11.63 -21.04
CA GLU A 183 -4.84 -11.99 -21.52
C GLU A 183 -4.41 -13.42 -21.15
N SER A 184 -5.12 -14.10 -20.25
CA SER A 184 -4.59 -15.32 -19.65
C SER A 184 -5.39 -16.57 -19.96
N ASN A 185 -4.67 -17.66 -20.25
CA ASN A 185 -5.14 -19.05 -20.15
C ASN A 185 -5.33 -19.46 -18.66
N LEU A 186 -5.61 -18.52 -17.78
CA LEU A 186 -5.73 -18.77 -16.35
C LEU A 186 -7.04 -19.51 -16.11
N VAL A 187 -6.91 -20.78 -15.74
CA VAL A 187 -8.04 -21.64 -15.33
C VAL A 187 -8.78 -21.07 -14.10
N VAL A 188 -8.17 -20.12 -13.38
CA VAL A 188 -8.72 -19.47 -12.19
C VAL A 188 -9.37 -18.14 -12.53
N VAL A 189 -10.64 -17.95 -12.15
CA VAL A 189 -11.31 -16.65 -12.26
C VAL A 189 -10.60 -15.59 -11.41
N ALA A 190 -10.08 -14.55 -12.07
CA ALA A 190 -9.41 -13.41 -11.45
C ALA A 190 -10.38 -12.24 -11.23
N ASP A 191 -11.32 -12.37 -10.29
CA ASP A 191 -12.24 -11.27 -9.95
C ASP A 191 -11.59 -10.24 -8.99
N PRO A 192 -12.09 -8.99 -8.96
CA PRO A 192 -11.51 -7.94 -8.12
C PRO A 192 -11.49 -8.29 -6.62
N GLY A 193 -12.47 -9.08 -6.15
CA GLY A 193 -12.53 -9.50 -4.75
C GLY A 193 -11.41 -10.46 -4.38
N ARG A 194 -11.09 -11.43 -5.25
CA ARG A 194 -9.93 -12.33 -5.05
C ARG A 194 -8.60 -11.59 -5.12
N ILE A 195 -8.47 -10.63 -6.04
CA ILE A 195 -7.26 -9.81 -6.16
C ILE A 195 -7.08 -8.94 -4.91
N SER A 196 -8.13 -8.26 -4.46
CA SER A 196 -8.11 -7.44 -3.23
C SER A 196 -7.61 -8.22 -2.01
N ARG A 197 -8.09 -9.45 -1.84
CA ARG A 197 -7.67 -10.35 -0.74
C ARG A 197 -6.18 -10.67 -0.77
N LEU A 198 -5.64 -10.99 -1.94
CA LEU A 198 -4.20 -11.21 -2.10
C LEU A 198 -3.41 -9.93 -1.83
N VAL A 199 -3.79 -8.84 -2.49
CA VAL A 199 -3.08 -7.55 -2.42
C VAL A 199 -3.01 -7.02 -0.99
N ARG A 200 -4.02 -7.27 -0.17
CA ARG A 200 -4.08 -6.83 1.23
C ARG A 200 -2.99 -7.47 2.12
N VAL A 201 -2.59 -8.70 1.83
CA VAL A 201 -1.71 -9.48 2.73
C VAL A 201 -0.30 -9.66 2.18
N LEU A 202 -0.06 -9.30 0.92
CA LEU A 202 1.21 -9.50 0.24
C LEU A 202 2.07 -8.24 0.27
N SER A 203 3.38 -8.45 0.43
CA SER A 203 4.42 -7.43 0.28
C SER A 203 5.55 -7.99 -0.59
N ILE A 204 6.22 -7.13 -1.32
CA ILE A 204 7.35 -7.47 -2.20
C ILE A 204 8.56 -6.60 -1.87
N ALA A 205 9.75 -7.09 -2.18
CA ALA A 205 10.95 -6.26 -2.18
C ALA A 205 11.13 -5.63 -3.56
N LEU A 206 11.39 -4.32 -3.57
CA LEU A 206 11.71 -3.55 -4.77
C LEU A 206 13.20 -3.69 -5.11
N PRO A 207 13.63 -3.31 -6.32
CA PRO A 207 15.04 -3.41 -6.71
C PRO A 207 16.01 -2.57 -5.85
N ASN A 208 15.51 -1.55 -5.14
CA ASN A 208 16.27 -0.74 -4.20
C ASN A 208 16.37 -1.36 -2.78
N GLY A 209 15.85 -2.57 -2.59
CA GLY A 209 15.82 -3.28 -1.30
C GLY A 209 14.69 -2.85 -0.36
N GLU A 210 13.91 -1.83 -0.72
CA GLU A 210 12.77 -1.41 0.10
C GLU A 210 11.62 -2.42 0.01
N THR A 211 10.95 -2.62 1.14
CA THR A 211 9.74 -3.46 1.19
C THR A 211 8.51 -2.61 0.89
N MET A 212 7.73 -3.03 -0.11
CA MET A 212 6.49 -2.37 -0.52
C MET A 212 5.29 -3.32 -0.34
N PRO A 213 4.22 -2.88 0.35
CA PRO A 213 2.93 -3.57 0.29
C PRO A 213 2.43 -3.64 -1.15
N LEU A 214 1.97 -4.80 -1.60
CA LEU A 214 1.56 -5.00 -3.00
C LEU A 214 0.47 -4.01 -3.43
N GLY A 215 -0.37 -3.55 -2.49
CA GLY A 215 -1.38 -2.52 -2.70
C GLY A 215 -0.85 -1.18 -3.19
N GLY A 216 0.42 -0.85 -2.92
CA GLY A 216 1.07 0.38 -3.39
C GLY A 216 1.23 0.44 -4.92
N LEU A 217 1.21 -0.71 -5.60
CA LEU A 217 1.30 -0.81 -7.06
C LEU A 217 -0.05 -0.70 -7.78
N PHE A 218 -1.13 -0.45 -7.02
CA PHE A 218 -2.47 -0.24 -7.53
C PHE A 218 -3.02 1.16 -7.23
N PRO A 219 -2.32 2.24 -7.62
CA PRO A 219 -2.77 3.59 -7.31
C PRO A 219 -4.02 3.95 -8.13
N LYS A 220 -4.93 4.66 -7.50
CA LYS A 220 -6.05 5.30 -8.19
C LYS A 220 -5.53 6.47 -9.04
N PRO A 221 -6.20 6.84 -10.15
CA PRO A 221 -5.80 7.97 -10.98
C PRO A 221 -5.53 9.25 -10.20
N ARG A 222 -6.40 9.60 -9.24
CA ARG A 222 -6.22 10.78 -8.38
C ARG A 222 -4.91 10.75 -7.58
N GLN A 223 -4.48 9.59 -7.07
CA GLN A 223 -3.22 9.47 -6.32
C GLN A 223 -2.02 9.72 -7.22
N VAL A 224 -2.06 9.22 -8.45
CA VAL A 224 -1.03 9.50 -9.46
C VAL A 224 -1.00 10.99 -9.78
N TYR A 225 -2.14 11.61 -10.03
CA TYR A 225 -2.23 13.05 -10.31
C TYR A 225 -1.70 13.93 -9.18
N CYS A 226 -1.82 13.52 -7.92
CA CYS A 226 -1.19 14.22 -6.80
C CYS A 226 0.34 14.33 -6.97
N HIS A 227 1.02 13.28 -7.45
CA HIS A 227 2.46 13.32 -7.69
C HIS A 227 2.83 14.33 -8.78
N PHE A 228 2.05 14.40 -9.84
CA PHE A 228 2.27 15.34 -10.94
C PHE A 228 2.01 16.79 -10.54
N VAL A 229 0.91 17.07 -9.82
CA VAL A 229 0.62 18.42 -9.31
C VAL A 229 1.71 18.87 -8.33
N ASP A 230 2.10 18.01 -7.39
CA ASP A 230 3.20 18.30 -6.45
C ASP A 230 4.51 18.59 -7.19
N HIS A 231 4.83 17.82 -8.24
CA HIS A 231 6.03 18.02 -9.04
C HIS A 231 6.03 19.36 -9.78
N VAL A 232 4.92 19.75 -10.43
CA VAL A 232 4.82 21.04 -11.12
C VAL A 232 4.97 22.20 -10.13
N ILE A 233 4.36 22.11 -8.95
CA ILE A 233 4.46 23.15 -7.91
C ILE A 233 5.88 23.22 -7.31
N LYS A 234 6.59 22.10 -7.21
CA LYS A 234 8.02 22.11 -6.83
C LYS A 234 8.90 22.76 -7.91
N ARG A 235 8.60 22.52 -9.19
CA ARG A 235 9.28 23.18 -10.31
C ARG A 235 8.98 24.68 -10.37
N GLU A 236 7.75 25.10 -10.07
CA GLU A 236 7.35 26.51 -9.90
C GLU A 236 8.33 27.26 -9.01
N LYS A 237 8.61 26.74 -7.80
CA LYS A 237 9.57 27.36 -6.88
C LYS A 237 10.95 27.55 -7.49
N THR A 238 11.42 26.55 -8.23
CA THR A 238 12.74 26.60 -8.90
C THR A 238 12.75 27.65 -9.99
N TRP A 239 11.70 27.73 -10.80
CA TRP A 239 11.53 28.75 -11.83
C TRP A 239 11.43 30.17 -11.26
N MET A 240 10.78 30.32 -10.11
CA MET A 240 10.74 31.61 -9.41
C MET A 240 12.12 32.03 -8.89
N LEU A 241 12.89 31.10 -8.31
CA LEU A 241 14.26 31.36 -7.86
C LEU A 241 15.20 31.74 -9.01
N GLN A 242 14.97 31.16 -10.19
CA GLN A 242 15.74 31.44 -11.40
C GLN A 242 15.27 32.70 -12.16
N GLY A 243 14.24 33.39 -11.67
CA GLY A 243 13.66 34.58 -12.34
C GLY A 243 12.91 34.28 -13.63
N VAL A 244 12.62 33.00 -13.92
CA VAL A 244 11.83 32.56 -15.08
C VAL A 244 10.34 32.85 -14.86
N LEU A 245 9.89 32.76 -13.60
CA LEU A 245 8.54 33.11 -13.18
C LEU A 245 8.57 34.24 -12.15
N TRP A 246 7.76 35.27 -12.38
CA TRP A 246 7.60 36.38 -11.45
C TRP A 246 6.56 36.11 -10.36
N GLU A 247 5.57 35.27 -10.66
CA GLU A 247 4.47 34.91 -9.74
C GLU A 247 4.20 33.40 -9.76
N PRO A 248 3.61 32.84 -8.68
CA PRO A 248 3.15 31.45 -8.67
C PRO A 248 2.12 31.14 -9.75
N LEU A 249 2.14 29.93 -10.26
CA LEU A 249 1.23 29.43 -11.28
C LEU A 249 -0.20 29.39 -10.77
N THR A 250 -1.16 29.79 -11.60
CA THR A 250 -2.57 29.56 -11.30
C THR A 250 -2.93 28.07 -11.43
N ASP A 251 -4.02 27.64 -10.81
CA ASP A 251 -4.50 26.25 -10.96
C ASP A 251 -4.79 25.89 -12.44
N GLU A 252 -5.16 26.89 -13.26
CA GLU A 252 -5.32 26.75 -14.71
C GLU A 252 -3.98 26.56 -15.43
N ALA A 253 -2.96 27.34 -15.06
CA ALA A 253 -1.62 27.20 -15.63
C ALA A 253 -0.99 25.85 -15.27
N ILE A 254 -1.21 25.36 -14.04
CA ILE A 254 -0.79 24.01 -13.64
C ILE A 254 -1.48 22.95 -14.51
N ALA A 255 -2.80 23.05 -14.73
CA ALA A 255 -3.53 22.14 -15.60
C ALA A 255 -2.97 22.15 -17.04
N ALA A 256 -2.70 23.33 -17.59
CA ALA A 256 -2.13 23.48 -18.93
C ALA A 256 -0.72 22.87 -19.05
N ILE A 257 0.14 23.04 -18.04
CA ILE A 257 1.46 22.40 -18.00
C ILE A 257 1.32 20.88 -17.93
N LEU A 258 0.40 20.36 -17.12
CA LEU A 258 0.15 18.93 -17.01
C LEU A 258 -0.30 18.30 -18.32
N GLU A 259 -1.18 18.97 -19.06
CA GLU A 259 -1.61 18.53 -20.38
C GLU A 259 -0.45 18.60 -21.39
N ARG A 260 0.26 19.73 -21.44
CA ARG A 260 1.33 19.97 -22.42
C ARG A 260 2.55 19.06 -22.23
N GLU A 261 3.01 18.89 -21.00
CA GLU A 261 4.27 18.19 -20.70
C GLU A 261 4.08 16.71 -20.40
N TYR A 262 2.92 16.30 -19.88
CA TYR A 262 2.67 14.93 -19.44
C TYR A 262 1.43 14.28 -20.07
N GLY A 263 0.68 15.00 -20.92
CA GLY A 263 -0.56 14.50 -21.53
C GLY A 263 -1.72 14.32 -20.54
N ILE A 264 -1.62 14.89 -19.33
CA ILE A 264 -2.60 14.71 -18.26
C ILE A 264 -3.61 15.86 -18.29
N ARG A 265 -4.82 15.57 -18.77
CA ARG A 265 -5.93 16.53 -18.81
C ARG A 265 -6.66 16.58 -17.48
N LEU A 266 -6.52 17.70 -16.76
CA LEU A 266 -7.27 17.98 -15.54
C LEU A 266 -8.05 19.27 -15.67
N LEU A 267 -9.23 19.29 -15.07
CA LEU A 267 -9.96 20.55 -14.88
C LEU A 267 -9.26 21.38 -13.80
N ARG A 268 -9.31 22.70 -13.92
CA ARG A 268 -8.85 23.64 -12.88
C ARG A 268 -9.35 23.28 -11.48
N ARG A 269 -10.65 22.98 -11.33
CA ARG A 269 -11.23 22.57 -10.04
C ARG A 269 -10.61 21.29 -9.48
N THR A 270 -10.18 20.37 -10.34
CA THR A 270 -9.53 19.12 -9.93
C THR A 270 -8.12 19.41 -9.41
N VAL A 271 -7.38 20.31 -10.08
CA VAL A 271 -6.08 20.78 -9.60
C VAL A 271 -6.22 21.47 -8.24
N ALA A 272 -7.19 22.37 -8.09
CA ALA A 272 -7.48 23.03 -6.81
C ALA A 272 -7.78 22.01 -5.69
N ASN A 273 -8.60 20.99 -5.96
CA ASN A 273 -8.91 19.94 -4.98
C ASN A 273 -7.68 19.12 -4.59
N ILE A 274 -6.87 18.70 -5.57
CA ILE A 274 -5.61 17.98 -5.33
C ILE A 274 -4.65 18.85 -4.50
N ARG A 275 -4.56 20.14 -4.83
CA ARG A 275 -3.76 21.11 -4.12
C ARG A 275 -4.20 21.23 -2.66
N HIS A 276 -5.51 21.27 -2.40
CA HIS A 276 -6.07 21.22 -1.05
C HIS A 276 -5.74 19.91 -0.32
N ASP A 277 -5.86 18.74 -0.98
CA ASP A 277 -5.48 17.45 -0.37
C ASP A 277 -4.00 17.43 0.06
N LEU A 278 -3.14 18.05 -0.75
CA LEU A 278 -1.71 18.19 -0.49
C LEU A 278 -1.39 19.28 0.55
N ALA A 279 -2.40 20.04 0.99
CA ALA A 279 -2.27 21.21 1.86
C ALA A 279 -1.39 22.32 1.26
N ILE A 280 -1.50 22.52 -0.05
CA ILE A 280 -0.79 23.58 -0.77
C ILE A 280 -1.73 24.80 -0.92
N PRO A 281 -1.30 26.03 -0.60
CA PRO A 281 -2.13 27.24 -0.76
C PRO A 281 -2.41 27.59 -2.23
N ASP A 282 -3.42 28.42 -2.49
CA ASP A 282 -3.70 28.95 -3.83
C ASP A 282 -2.58 29.89 -4.34
N CYS A 283 -2.61 30.28 -5.61
CA CYS A 283 -1.53 31.09 -6.20
C CYS A 283 -1.33 32.45 -5.51
N ARG A 284 -2.39 33.07 -4.99
CA ARG A 284 -2.32 34.37 -4.31
C ARG A 284 -1.56 34.24 -3.00
N ASN A 285 -1.92 33.25 -2.20
CA ASN A 285 -1.26 32.98 -0.94
C ASN A 285 0.17 32.48 -1.18
N ARG A 286 0.40 31.61 -2.19
CA ARG A 286 1.75 31.16 -2.56
C ARG A 286 2.72 32.30 -2.89
N GLY A 287 2.21 33.45 -3.35
CA GLY A 287 3.00 34.64 -3.68
C GLY A 287 3.32 35.54 -2.48
N GLN A 288 2.57 35.42 -1.38
CA GLN A 288 2.81 36.20 -0.17
C GLN A 288 3.88 35.51 0.69
N ARG A 289 4.92 36.25 1.06
CA ARG A 289 6.08 35.76 1.81
C ARG A 289 5.64 35.18 3.18
N MET A 290 6.14 33.96 3.45
CA MET A 290 5.89 33.05 4.59
C MET A 290 4.57 32.26 4.58
N ASN A 291 4.48 31.34 3.62
CA ASN A 291 3.44 30.31 3.55
C ASN A 291 3.70 29.14 4.50
N TYR A 292 2.66 28.43 4.95
CA TYR A 292 2.80 27.17 5.72
C TYR A 292 3.67 26.11 5.01
N LEU A 293 3.70 26.14 3.67
CA LEU A 293 4.59 25.29 2.89
C LEU A 293 6.08 25.67 3.04
N ALA A 294 6.40 26.96 3.22
CA ALA A 294 7.75 27.42 3.55
C ALA A 294 8.09 27.11 5.01
N ALA A 295 7.14 27.29 5.93
CA ALA A 295 7.32 26.91 7.34
C ALA A 295 7.56 25.40 7.51
N THR A 296 7.03 24.58 6.59
CA THR A 296 7.24 23.13 6.54
C THR A 296 8.35 22.68 5.57
N GLU A 297 9.15 23.61 5.05
CA GLU A 297 10.37 23.28 4.34
C GLU A 297 11.38 22.60 5.28
N GLY A 298 12.00 21.52 4.79
CA GLY A 298 12.87 20.66 5.59
C GLY A 298 12.15 19.61 6.44
N PHE A 299 10.82 19.47 6.33
CA PHE A 299 10.11 18.34 6.92
C PHE A 299 10.37 17.05 6.12
N SER A 300 10.36 15.92 6.82
CA SER A 300 10.42 14.58 6.24
C SER A 300 9.26 14.33 5.28
N ALA A 301 9.39 13.28 4.46
CA ALA A 301 8.23 12.70 3.78
C ALA A 301 7.16 12.28 4.82
N LEU A 302 5.91 12.17 4.38
CA LEU A 302 4.83 11.65 5.21
C LEU A 302 5.03 10.16 5.45
N VAL A 303 5.25 9.79 6.70
CA VAL A 303 5.43 8.42 7.16
C VAL A 303 4.14 7.96 7.85
N PRO A 304 3.72 6.68 7.68
CA PRO A 304 2.64 6.12 8.50
C PRO A 304 2.95 6.28 9.99
N LEU A 305 2.00 6.79 10.77
CA LEU A 305 2.18 6.89 12.21
C LEU A 305 1.82 5.54 12.83
N THR A 306 2.77 4.60 12.78
CA THR A 306 2.63 3.23 13.32
C THR A 306 3.84 2.86 14.18
N PRO A 307 3.71 1.89 15.11
CA PRO A 307 4.83 1.50 15.97
C PRO A 307 6.07 1.03 15.19
N GLN A 308 5.88 0.37 14.04
CA GLN A 308 6.97 -0.06 13.18
C GLN A 308 7.67 1.13 12.54
N ALA A 309 6.91 2.04 11.95
CA ALA A 309 7.44 3.21 11.27
C ALA A 309 8.14 4.19 12.22
N LEU A 310 7.68 4.33 13.46
CA LEU A 310 8.39 5.13 14.47
C LEU A 310 9.78 4.59 14.80
N ARG A 311 9.97 3.26 14.77
CA ARG A 311 11.28 2.65 15.03
C ARG A 311 12.24 2.81 13.85
N THR A 312 11.74 2.76 12.63
CA THR A 312 12.59 2.73 11.42
C THR A 312 12.81 4.09 10.78
N ALA A 313 11.84 5.00 10.86
CA ALA A 313 11.84 6.25 10.11
C ALA A 313 11.87 7.52 10.97
N VAL A 314 11.53 7.44 12.27
CA VAL A 314 11.55 8.60 13.17
C VAL A 314 12.78 8.54 14.10
N PRO A 315 13.66 9.55 14.07
CA PRO A 315 14.83 9.61 14.94
C PRO A 315 14.44 10.01 16.38
N ALA A 316 15.22 9.56 17.35
CA ALA A 316 15.13 10.01 18.74
C ALA A 316 15.98 11.29 18.93
N GLN A 317 15.53 12.37 18.28
CA GLN A 317 16.19 13.68 18.31
C GLN A 317 15.16 14.79 18.52
N PRO A 318 15.59 16.00 18.94
CA PRO A 318 14.72 17.15 19.07
C PRO A 318 14.16 17.63 17.72
N GLY A 319 12.91 18.09 17.73
CA GLY A 319 12.30 18.63 16.52
C GLY A 319 10.83 18.99 16.64
N VAL A 320 10.27 19.40 15.50
CA VAL A 320 8.86 19.78 15.32
C VAL A 320 8.19 18.79 14.37
N TYR A 321 6.92 18.50 14.57
CA TYR A 321 6.16 17.54 13.76
C TYR A 321 4.71 18.00 13.55
N GLU A 322 4.10 17.46 12.51
CA GLU A 322 2.66 17.55 12.28
C GLU A 322 2.06 16.16 12.04
N ILE A 323 0.84 15.96 12.53
CA ILE A 323 0.06 14.74 12.37
C ILE A 323 -1.11 15.03 11.45
N ARG A 324 -1.31 14.14 10.48
CA ARG A 324 -2.42 14.18 9.52
C ARG A 324 -3.34 12.99 9.73
N ALA A 325 -4.65 13.25 9.78
CA ALA A 325 -5.69 12.23 9.74
C ALA A 325 -6.14 11.97 8.29
N ALA A 326 -6.69 10.79 8.03
CA ALA A 326 -7.26 10.48 6.71
C ALA A 326 -8.53 11.31 6.48
N LEU A 327 -8.62 11.97 5.32
CA LEU A 327 -9.81 12.72 4.91
C LEU A 327 -10.96 11.73 4.70
N GLY A 328 -11.79 11.53 5.72
CA GLY A 328 -12.87 10.54 5.72
C GLY A 328 -13.30 10.01 7.09
N SER A 329 -12.55 10.23 8.19
CA SER A 329 -13.05 9.89 9.53
C SER A 329 -14.00 10.98 10.03
N SER A 330 -15.17 11.08 9.41
CA SER A 330 -16.34 11.63 10.12
C SER A 330 -16.62 10.66 11.26
N VAL A 331 -16.19 11.01 12.48
CA VAL A 331 -16.61 10.26 13.65
C VAL A 331 -18.10 10.48 13.78
N ALA A 332 -18.81 9.36 13.75
CA ALA A 332 -20.24 9.24 13.90
C ALA A 332 -20.79 10.10 15.04
N GLU A 333 -21.96 10.66 14.76
CA GLU A 333 -23.01 10.99 15.71
C GLU A 333 -22.89 10.17 17.01
N THR A 334 -22.49 10.82 18.09
CA THR A 334 -22.77 10.31 19.42
C THR A 334 -23.54 11.38 20.18
N LYS A 335 -24.82 11.04 20.37
CA LYS A 335 -25.85 11.64 21.20
C LYS A 335 -25.35 12.53 22.36
N GLY A 336 -25.83 13.78 22.33
CA GLY A 336 -26.43 14.45 23.47
C GLY A 336 -25.52 15.15 24.47
N GLY A 337 -25.47 16.49 24.39
CA GLY A 337 -25.20 17.35 25.56
C GLY A 337 -24.30 18.56 25.32
N TRP A 338 -24.93 19.71 25.10
CA TRP A 338 -24.45 21.08 25.41
C TRP A 338 -23.27 21.69 24.64
N LEU A 339 -23.67 22.54 23.67
CA LEU A 339 -23.22 23.93 23.42
C LEU A 339 -21.72 24.26 23.53
N GLU A 340 -21.04 24.34 22.37
CA GLU A 340 -20.34 25.56 21.97
C GLU A 340 -20.16 25.59 20.44
N LYS A 341 -20.62 26.69 19.83
CA LYS A 341 -20.49 26.98 18.40
C LYS A 341 -19.02 27.02 18.01
N SER A 342 -18.48 25.91 17.52
CA SER A 342 -17.19 25.86 16.88
C SER A 342 -17.40 25.63 15.38
N ALA A 343 -16.76 26.47 14.57
CA ALA A 343 -16.85 26.53 13.11
C ALA A 343 -16.80 25.16 12.40
N PRO A 344 -17.40 25.03 11.21
CA PRO A 344 -17.33 23.80 10.43
C PRO A 344 -15.86 23.35 10.24
N PRO A 345 -15.57 22.04 10.29
CA PRO A 345 -14.21 21.55 10.18
C PRO A 345 -13.58 22.02 8.87
N GLY A 346 -12.49 22.78 8.98
CA GLY A 346 -11.74 23.25 7.83
C GLY A 346 -11.27 22.08 6.94
N PRO A 347 -11.11 22.27 5.62
CA PRO A 347 -10.86 21.21 4.65
C PRO A 347 -9.43 20.64 4.67
N HIS A 348 -8.68 20.76 5.77
CA HIS A 348 -7.28 20.31 5.88
C HIS A 348 -7.13 19.04 6.73
N SER A 349 -6.30 18.11 6.26
CA SER A 349 -6.04 16.82 6.95
C SER A 349 -5.13 16.92 8.17
N ILE A 350 -4.55 18.09 8.45
CA ILE A 350 -3.65 18.32 9.59
C ILE A 350 -4.51 18.49 10.85
N VAL A 351 -4.30 17.58 11.80
CA VAL A 351 -5.08 17.54 13.05
C VAL A 351 -4.26 18.00 14.25
N TYR A 352 -2.92 17.93 14.19
CA TYR A 352 -2.07 18.33 15.32
C TYR A 352 -0.68 18.80 14.86
N ILE A 353 -0.16 19.83 15.53
CA ILE A 353 1.21 20.32 15.43
C ILE A 353 1.84 20.27 16.82
N GLY A 354 3.07 19.77 16.93
CA GLY A 354 3.78 19.69 18.19
C GLY A 354 5.30 19.71 18.05
N SER A 355 6.00 19.88 19.17
CA SER A 355 7.45 19.67 19.26
C SER A 355 7.85 18.78 20.43
N SER A 356 9.07 18.26 20.40
CA SER A 356 9.64 17.43 21.47
C SER A 356 11.17 17.45 21.43
N GLY A 357 11.81 17.26 22.59
CA GLY A 357 13.24 16.93 22.67
C GLY A 357 13.56 15.49 22.22
N ASP A 358 12.56 14.63 22.16
CA ASP A 358 12.63 13.28 21.58
C ASP A 358 11.35 13.01 20.76
N LEU A 359 11.46 13.16 19.44
CA LEU A 359 10.34 12.95 18.51
C LEU A 359 9.77 11.54 18.59
N ARG A 360 10.64 10.52 18.63
CA ARG A 360 10.24 9.11 18.62
C ARG A 360 9.44 8.76 19.87
N LYS A 361 9.93 9.16 21.05
CA LYS A 361 9.24 8.94 22.32
C LYS A 361 7.88 9.62 22.30
N ARG A 362 7.83 10.91 21.96
CA ARG A 362 6.60 11.70 22.00
C ARG A 362 5.52 11.18 21.04
N LEU A 363 5.89 10.86 19.80
CA LEU A 363 4.96 10.27 18.83
C LEU A 363 4.50 8.88 19.27
N GLY A 364 5.36 8.10 19.93
CA GLY A 364 4.99 6.84 20.55
C GLY A 364 4.00 6.99 21.70
N ASP A 365 4.08 8.07 22.46
CA ASP A 365 3.13 8.37 23.55
C ASP A 365 1.76 8.77 22.99
N HIS A 366 1.72 9.58 21.92
CA HIS A 366 0.48 9.89 21.20
C HIS A 366 -0.21 8.61 20.68
N LEU A 367 0.55 7.69 20.07
CA LEU A 367 0.02 6.41 19.58
C LEU A 367 -0.54 5.51 20.67
N ARG A 368 0.02 5.57 21.89
CA ARG A 368 -0.43 4.77 23.03
C ARG A 368 -1.59 5.42 23.80
N GLY A 369 -1.99 6.64 23.44
CA GLY A 369 -3.00 7.40 24.16
C GLY A 369 -2.49 8.06 25.44
N ASN A 370 -1.18 8.07 25.68
CA ASN A 370 -0.55 8.59 26.90
C ASN A 370 -0.30 10.11 26.87
N SER A 371 -0.92 10.84 25.93
CA SER A 371 -0.69 12.27 25.73
C SER A 371 -1.80 13.17 26.25
N ASP A 372 -2.70 12.63 27.09
CA ASP A 372 -3.91 13.27 27.63
C ASP A 372 -4.82 13.94 26.57
N ASN A 373 -4.64 13.59 25.29
CA ASN A 373 -5.35 14.17 24.15
C ASN A 373 -6.22 13.10 23.48
N VAL A 374 -7.40 12.88 24.06
CA VAL A 374 -8.37 11.87 23.61
C VAL A 374 -8.80 12.10 22.16
N LEU A 375 -8.98 13.36 21.75
CA LEU A 375 -9.34 13.71 20.37
C LEU A 375 -8.25 13.29 19.38
N LEU A 376 -6.98 13.58 19.71
CA LEU A 376 -5.86 13.13 18.89
C LEU A 376 -5.81 11.60 18.83
N TYR A 377 -5.94 10.91 19.96
CA TYR A 377 -5.91 9.45 20.01
C TYR A 377 -6.99 8.81 19.12
N ASN A 378 -8.22 9.35 19.12
CA ASN A 378 -9.29 8.86 18.26
C ASN A 378 -8.93 8.93 16.77
N HIS A 379 -8.26 9.99 16.33
CA HIS A 379 -7.77 10.10 14.95
C HIS A 379 -6.58 9.17 14.63
N LEU A 380 -5.86 8.70 15.66
CA LEU A 380 -4.74 7.76 15.51
C LEU A 380 -5.19 6.30 15.54
N ALA A 381 -6.27 5.98 16.25
CA ALA A 381 -6.76 4.62 16.49
C ALA A 381 -7.10 3.88 15.18
N ASP A 382 -7.57 4.60 14.17
CA ASP A 382 -7.90 4.04 12.85
C ASP A 382 -6.67 3.59 12.05
N GLY A 383 -5.45 3.87 12.52
CA GLY A 383 -4.19 3.45 11.91
C GLY A 383 -3.88 4.10 10.55
N ALA A 384 -4.74 5.01 10.09
CA ALA A 384 -4.59 5.73 8.84
C ALA A 384 -3.80 7.04 8.97
N ALA A 385 -3.47 7.44 10.20
CA ALA A 385 -2.75 8.66 10.48
C ALA A 385 -1.32 8.63 9.94
N ARG A 386 -0.83 9.81 9.54
CA ARG A 386 0.52 10.00 9.03
C ARG A 386 1.20 11.14 9.75
N VAL A 387 2.52 11.10 9.81
CA VAL A 387 3.35 12.11 10.44
C VAL A 387 4.46 12.56 9.50
N ARG A 388 4.83 13.83 9.57
CA ARG A 388 6.12 14.32 9.09
C ARG A 388 6.74 15.24 10.12
N PHE A 389 8.07 15.33 10.12
CA PHE A 389 8.82 16.05 11.14
C PHE A 389 10.04 16.77 10.57
N ARG A 390 10.50 17.81 11.25
CA ARG A 390 11.77 18.50 10.98
C ARG A 390 12.63 18.46 12.24
N LEU A 391 13.88 18.05 12.08
CA LEU A 391 14.86 18.04 13.16
C LEU A 391 15.32 19.45 13.43
N VAL A 392 15.31 19.83 14.71
CA VAL A 392 15.66 21.18 15.16
C VAL A 392 16.40 21.00 16.48
N SER A 393 17.73 21.09 16.43
CA SER A 393 18.62 20.80 17.57
C SER A 393 18.44 21.78 18.72
N GLU A 394 18.10 23.05 18.45
CA GLU A 394 17.84 24.09 19.44
C GLU A 394 16.64 24.95 19.03
N GLY A 395 15.86 25.43 20.00
CA GLY A 395 14.72 26.31 19.72
C GLY A 395 13.52 25.61 19.06
N TRP A 396 13.38 24.28 19.18
CA TRP A 396 12.25 23.54 18.59
C TRP A 396 10.87 24.01 19.08
N ARG A 397 10.76 24.55 20.31
CA ARG A 397 9.53 25.20 20.80
C ARG A 397 9.21 26.49 20.04
N TRP A 398 10.22 27.28 19.68
CA TRP A 398 10.01 28.47 18.85
C TRP A 398 9.60 28.09 17.43
N ALA A 399 10.22 27.05 16.87
CA ALA A 399 9.84 26.51 15.57
C ALA A 399 8.40 25.94 15.55
N GLU A 400 7.93 25.34 16.66
CA GLU A 400 6.52 24.95 16.82
C GLU A 400 5.59 26.16 16.82
N ARG A 401 5.92 27.20 17.60
CA ARG A 401 5.11 28.42 17.71
C ARG A 401 5.03 29.17 16.39
N ASP A 402 6.13 29.26 15.66
CA ASP A 402 6.18 29.85 14.33
C ASP A 402 5.33 29.03 13.35
N LEU A 403 5.52 27.71 13.31
CA LEU A 403 4.74 26.83 12.47
C LEU A 403 3.23 26.89 12.77
N TYR A 404 2.85 26.95 14.04
CA TYR A 404 1.47 27.09 14.49
C TYR A 404 0.87 28.44 14.09
N ARG A 405 1.62 29.54 14.23
CA ARG A 405 1.18 30.88 13.78
C ARG A 405 0.96 30.92 12.28
N VAL A 406 1.91 30.38 11.51
CA VAL A 406 1.79 30.30 10.05
C VAL A 406 0.62 29.39 9.66
N PHE A 407 0.37 28.30 10.39
CA PHE A 407 -0.82 27.47 10.19
C PHE A 407 -2.10 28.27 10.35
N CYS A 408 -2.27 28.95 11.50
CA CYS A 408 -3.46 29.74 11.77
C CYS A 408 -3.64 30.89 10.76
N ALA A 409 -2.55 31.53 10.34
CA ALA A 409 -2.59 32.56 9.30
C ALA A 409 -3.00 31.99 7.94
N THR A 410 -2.60 30.75 7.63
CA THR A 410 -2.90 30.08 6.34
C THR A 410 -4.32 29.52 6.30
N PHE A 411 -4.81 28.91 7.39
CA PHE A 411 -6.06 28.16 7.43
C PHE A 411 -7.18 28.86 8.22
N GLY A 412 -6.90 30.02 8.82
CA GLY A 412 -7.86 30.83 9.58
C GLY A 412 -8.31 30.22 10.91
N THR A 413 -7.90 28.99 11.23
CA THR A 413 -8.27 28.24 12.43
C THR A 413 -7.09 27.41 12.94
N PRO A 414 -7.03 27.06 14.24
CA PRO A 414 -6.01 26.18 14.77
C PRO A 414 -6.24 24.71 14.36
N PRO A 415 -5.21 23.85 14.37
CA PRO A 415 -5.39 22.43 14.14
C PRO A 415 -6.37 21.82 15.16
N LEU A 416 -7.25 20.94 14.70
CA LEU A 416 -8.40 20.42 15.46
C LEU A 416 -8.05 19.87 16.85
N CYS A 417 -6.90 19.21 17.00
CA CYS A 417 -6.48 18.56 18.23
C CYS A 417 -5.49 19.40 19.06
N ASN A 418 -5.12 20.61 18.63
CA ASN A 418 -4.31 21.52 19.44
C ASN A 418 -5.22 22.23 20.46
N ARG A 419 -5.26 21.72 21.69
CA ARG A 419 -6.14 22.23 22.77
C ARG A 419 -5.75 23.61 23.31
N MET A 420 -4.50 24.01 23.12
CA MET A 420 -3.98 25.32 23.53
C MET A 420 -3.00 25.79 22.45
N SER A 421 -2.88 27.12 22.26
CA SER A 421 -1.81 27.66 21.45
C SER A 421 -0.46 27.41 22.15
N PRO A 422 0.56 26.91 21.44
CA PRO A 422 1.89 26.64 21.99
C PRO A 422 2.71 27.88 22.37
#